data_AF-A0A2S8S5V9-F1
#
_entry.id   AF-A0A2S8S5V9-F1
#
_cell.length_a   1.000
_cell.length_b   1.000
_cell.length_c   1.000
_cell.angle_alpha   90.00
_cell.angle_beta   90.00
_cell.angle_gamma   90.00
#
_symmetry.space_group_name_H-M   'P 1'
#
loop_
_entity.id
_entity.type
_entity.pdbx_description
1 polymer ?
#
loop_
_entity_poly.entity_id
_entity_poly.type
_entity_poly.pdbx_seq_one_letter_code
_entity_poly.pdbx_strand_id
1 'polypeptide(L)'
;MLRFLRILFLALLGIVLLAVASANLAPVTLHALPKDMAAVLGLDYQIELPLFVVIFAGILAGLGIGFIWEWFREAKHRAALADHKREAGQLRREVSKLRTESRKPNDEVLALLEGDGATR
;
A
#
# COMPACT_ATOMS: atom_id res chain seq x y z
N MET A 1 -24.92 12.44 5.88
CA MET A 1 -24.23 13.65 6.38
C MET A 1 -22.76 13.73 6.00
N LEU A 2 -21.92 12.70 6.25
CA LEU A 2 -20.49 12.69 5.89
C LEU A 2 -20.19 12.90 4.39
N ARG A 3 -21.01 12.35 3.49
CA ARG A 3 -20.86 12.56 2.03
C ARG A 3 -21.05 14.02 1.62
N PHE A 4 -22.05 14.69 2.21
CA PHE A 4 -22.33 16.10 1.91
C PHE A 4 -21.19 17.00 2.38
N LEU A 5 -20.68 16.77 3.61
CA LEU A 5 -19.54 17.52 4.14
C LEU A 5 -18.28 17.30 3.29
N ARG A 6 -18.02 16.07 2.84
CA ARG A 6 -16.90 15.77 1.93
C ARG A 6 -17.04 16.49 0.59
N ILE A 7 -18.23 16.50 0.00
CA ILE A 7 -18.49 17.21 -1.27
C ILE A 7 -18.33 18.71 -1.08
N LEU A 8 -18.88 19.27 0.00
CA LEU A 8 -18.75 20.69 0.33
C LEU A 8 -17.29 21.09 0.52
N PHE A 9 -16.51 20.27 1.25
CA PHE A 9 -15.08 20.48 1.41
C PHE A 9 -14.33 20.40 0.07
N LEU A 10 -14.62 19.40 -0.77
CA LEU A 10 -14.03 19.30 -2.11
C LEU A 10 -14.40 20.48 -3.01
N ALA A 11 -15.64 20.95 -2.94
CA ALA A 11 -16.10 22.10 -3.71
C ALA A 11 -15.38 23.37 -3.27
N LEU A 12 -15.29 23.61 -1.96
CA LEU A 12 -14.55 24.74 -1.40
C LEU A 12 -13.06 24.68 -1.79
N LEU A 13 -12.44 23.51 -1.65
CA LEU A 13 -11.06 23.27 -2.08
C LEU A 13 -10.91 23.55 -3.58
N GLY A 14 -11.83 23.07 -4.40
CA GLY A 14 -11.85 23.31 -5.84
C GLY A 14 -11.91 24.80 -6.19
N ILE A 15 -12.75 25.57 -5.50
CA ILE A 15 -12.85 27.03 -5.68
C ILE A 15 -11.51 27.71 -5.34
N VAL A 16 -10.88 27.33 -4.23
CA VAL A 16 -9.56 27.88 -3.83
C VAL A 16 -8.50 27.55 -4.88
N LEU A 17 -8.44 26.30 -5.34
CA LEU A 17 -7.50 25.89 -6.39
C LEU A 17 -7.75 26.65 -7.69
N LEU A 18 -9.02 26.86 -8.06
CA LEU A 18 -9.38 27.63 -9.26
C LEU A 18 -8.95 29.09 -9.15
N ALA A 19 -9.15 29.71 -7.98
CA ALA A 19 -8.75 31.10 -7.72
C ALA A 19 -7.22 31.26 -7.78
N VAL A 20 -6.48 30.31 -7.20
CA VAL A 20 -5.01 30.27 -7.30
C VAL A 20 -4.57 30.09 -8.75
N ALA A 21 -5.22 29.18 -9.49
CA ALA A 21 -4.90 28.95 -10.90
C ALA A 21 -5.16 30.20 -11.75
N SER A 22 -6.32 30.86 -11.57
CA SER A 22 -6.65 32.08 -12.31
C SER A 22 -5.72 33.25 -11.96
N ALA A 23 -5.30 33.36 -10.70
CA ALA A 23 -4.39 34.40 -10.25
C ALA A 23 -2.95 34.17 -10.74
N ASN A 24 -2.55 32.92 -10.97
CA ASN A 24 -1.20 32.52 -11.38
C ASN A 24 -1.18 31.95 -12.80
N LEU A 25 -1.84 32.64 -13.72
CA LEU A 25 -1.88 32.31 -15.15
C LEU A 25 -0.63 32.74 -15.91
N ALA A 26 0.30 33.45 -15.23
CA ALA A 26 1.53 33.93 -15.83
C ALA A 26 2.34 32.75 -16.43
N PRO A 27 2.77 32.86 -17.70
CA PRO A 27 3.57 31.83 -18.34
C PRO A 27 4.97 31.79 -17.71
N VAL A 28 5.47 30.59 -17.47
CA VAL A 28 6.83 30.33 -17.01
C VAL A 28 7.51 29.42 -18.01
N THR A 29 8.71 29.83 -18.46
CA THR A 29 9.55 29.03 -19.34
C THR A 29 10.30 27.98 -18.53
N LEU A 30 10.01 26.72 -18.80
CA LEU A 30 10.72 25.58 -18.25
C LEU A 30 11.83 25.18 -19.22
N HIS A 31 13.08 25.31 -18.80
CA HIS A 31 14.22 24.81 -19.54
C HIS A 31 14.58 23.42 -19.03
N ALA A 32 14.59 22.41 -19.92
CA ALA A 32 15.00 21.06 -19.56
C ALA A 32 16.53 20.94 -19.38
N LEU A 33 17.29 21.82 -20.04
CA LEU A 33 18.75 21.88 -19.95
C LEU A 33 19.24 23.30 -19.63
N PRO A 34 20.38 23.42 -18.92
CA PRO A 34 21.09 24.70 -18.82
C PRO A 34 21.44 25.24 -20.20
N LYS A 35 21.37 26.57 -20.38
CA LYS A 35 21.59 27.24 -21.66
C LYS A 35 22.95 26.89 -22.30
N ASP A 36 23.98 26.76 -21.46
CA ASP A 36 25.33 26.42 -21.91
C ASP A 36 25.44 24.99 -22.44
N MET A 37 24.65 24.06 -21.89
CA MET A 37 24.58 22.67 -22.35
C MET A 37 23.71 22.54 -23.61
N ALA A 38 22.61 23.29 -23.69
CA ALA A 38 21.73 23.31 -24.85
C ALA A 38 22.47 23.79 -26.12
N ALA A 39 23.33 24.80 -25.98
CA ALA A 39 24.17 25.30 -27.07
C ALA A 39 25.18 24.27 -27.57
N VAL A 40 25.75 23.45 -26.68
CA VAL A 40 26.74 22.41 -27.04
C VAL A 40 26.06 21.19 -27.69
N LEU A 41 24.87 20.83 -27.22
CA LEU A 41 24.11 19.67 -27.72
C LEU A 41 23.21 20.01 -28.92
N GLY A 42 23.03 21.30 -29.23
CA GLY A 42 22.10 21.76 -30.28
C GLY A 42 20.62 21.47 -29.98
N LEU A 43 20.29 21.20 -28.70
CA LEU A 43 18.97 20.80 -28.26
C LEU A 43 18.43 21.83 -27.25
N ASP A 44 17.56 22.71 -27.71
CA ASP A 44 16.85 23.69 -26.87
C ASP A 44 15.42 23.20 -26.57
N TYR A 45 15.30 22.30 -25.60
CA TYR A 45 14.00 21.86 -25.10
C TYR A 45 13.51 22.80 -24.00
N GLN A 46 12.68 23.74 -24.42
CA GLN A 46 11.95 24.64 -23.54
C GLN A 46 10.45 24.57 -23.81
N ILE A 47 9.66 24.70 -22.75
CA ILE A 47 8.20 24.76 -22.85
C ILE A 47 7.66 25.87 -21.95
N GLU A 48 6.73 26.65 -22.47
CA GLU A 48 6.04 27.69 -21.71
C GLU A 48 4.73 27.14 -21.20
N LEU A 49 4.55 27.14 -19.89
CA LEU A 49 3.33 26.68 -19.23
C LEU A 49 2.95 27.68 -18.13
N PRO A 50 1.65 27.86 -17.83
CA PRO A 50 1.23 28.65 -16.68
C PRO A 50 1.79 28.08 -15.36
N LEU A 51 2.21 28.95 -14.45
CA LEU A 51 2.85 28.55 -13.19
C LEU A 51 2.01 27.54 -12.38
N PHE A 52 0.69 27.71 -12.32
CA PHE A 52 -0.18 26.80 -11.57
C PHE A 52 -0.10 25.34 -12.07
N VAL A 53 0.08 25.15 -13.38
CA VAL A 53 0.22 23.81 -14.00
C VAL A 53 1.50 23.15 -13.50
N VAL A 54 2.59 23.91 -13.45
CA VAL A 54 3.90 23.43 -12.98
C VAL A 54 3.82 23.01 -11.51
N ILE A 55 3.21 23.84 -10.66
CA ILE A 55 3.06 23.55 -9.23
C ILE A 55 2.21 22.28 -9.03
N PHE A 56 1.06 22.18 -9.69
CA PHE A 56 0.16 21.03 -9.51
C PHE A 56 0.77 19.74 -10.06
N ALA A 57 1.40 19.81 -11.24
CA ALA A 57 2.11 18.67 -11.81
C ALA A 57 3.27 18.22 -10.90
N GLY A 58 4.02 19.16 -10.31
CA GLY A 58 5.08 18.86 -9.36
C GLY A 58 4.58 18.16 -8.10
N ILE A 59 3.46 18.63 -7.52
CA ILE A 59 2.83 17.99 -6.36
C ILE A 59 2.35 16.57 -6.72
N LEU A 60 1.67 16.40 -7.85
CA LEU A 60 1.16 15.11 -8.30
C LEU A 60 2.31 14.13 -8.60
N ALA A 61 3.36 14.60 -9.26
CA ALA A 61 4.56 13.80 -9.54
C ALA A 61 5.26 13.40 -8.23
N GLY A 62 5.45 14.34 -7.30
CA GLY A 62 6.05 14.08 -5.99
C GLY A 62 5.25 13.07 -5.17
N LEU A 63 3.91 13.21 -5.14
CA LEU A 63 3.03 12.24 -4.49
C LEU A 63 3.09 10.87 -5.17
N GLY A 64 3.11 10.83 -6.51
CA GLY A 64 3.24 9.60 -7.28
C GLY A 64 4.55 8.88 -7.00
N ILE A 65 5.68 9.61 -7.00
CA ILE A 65 6.99 9.09 -6.65
C ILE A 65 7.02 8.60 -5.20
N GLY A 66 6.47 9.38 -4.27
CA GLY A 66 6.35 8.98 -2.87
C GLY A 66 5.54 7.69 -2.68
N PHE A 67 4.44 7.55 -3.43
CA PHE A 67 3.61 6.33 -3.42
C PHE A 67 4.35 5.14 -4.02
N ILE A 68 5.06 5.32 -5.14
CA ILE A 68 5.89 4.27 -5.75
C ILE A 68 6.99 3.84 -4.76
N TRP A 69 7.65 4.79 -4.10
CA TRP A 69 8.68 4.51 -3.11
C TRP A 69 8.12 3.73 -1.90
N GLU A 70 6.98 4.17 -1.37
CA GLU A 70 6.27 3.48 -0.30
C GLU A 70 5.87 2.06 -0.72
N TRP A 71 5.41 1.89 -1.95
CA TRP A 71 5.05 0.58 -2.50
C TRP A 71 6.27 -0.36 -2.58
N PHE A 72 7.40 0.12 -3.10
CA PHE A 72 8.64 -0.66 -3.12
C PHE A 72 9.12 -1.01 -1.71
N ARG A 73 8.96 -0.09 -0.76
CA ARG A 73 9.29 -0.32 0.66
C ARG A 73 8.39 -1.40 1.27
N GLU A 74 7.09 -1.33 1.05
CA GLU A 74 6.12 -2.22 1.66
C GLU A 74 6.04 -3.59 0.97
N ALA A 75 6.39 -3.68 -0.32
CA ALA A 75 6.55 -4.94 -1.04
C ALA A 75 7.55 -5.90 -0.35
N LYS A 76 8.57 -5.35 0.31
CA LYS A 76 9.59 -6.14 1.03
C LYS A 76 9.03 -6.86 2.27
N HIS A 77 7.97 -6.33 2.89
CA HIS A 77 7.32 -6.94 4.06
C HIS A 77 6.19 -7.91 3.70
N ARG A 78 5.59 -7.77 2.52
CA ARG A 78 4.54 -8.71 2.05
C ARG A 78 5.09 -10.10 1.74
N ALA A 79 6.36 -10.20 1.34
CA ALA A 79 7.04 -11.49 1.15
C ALA A 79 7.16 -12.28 2.47
N ALA A 80 7.58 -11.61 3.56
CA ALA A 80 7.75 -12.26 4.87
C ALA A 80 6.41 -12.76 5.45
N LEU A 81 5.31 -12.03 5.23
CA LEU A 81 3.98 -12.45 5.70
C LEU A 81 3.45 -13.70 4.99
N ALA A 82 3.83 -13.92 3.72
CA ALA A 82 3.42 -15.12 2.99
C ALA A 82 4.12 -16.38 3.53
N ASP A 83 5.41 -16.26 3.85
CA ASP A 83 6.21 -17.36 4.38
C ASP A 83 5.80 -17.73 5.81
N HIS A 84 5.63 -16.74 6.69
CA HIS A 84 5.17 -16.99 8.06
C HIS A 84 3.74 -17.57 8.11
N LYS A 85 2.87 -17.22 7.16
CA LYS A 85 1.52 -17.80 7.07
C LYS A 85 1.54 -19.26 6.59
N ARG A 86 2.51 -19.64 5.74
CA ARG A 86 2.73 -21.04 5.34
C ARG A 86 3.29 -21.87 6.49
N GLU A 87 4.29 -21.36 7.21
CA GLU A 87 4.85 -22.04 8.38
C GLU A 87 3.81 -22.23 9.49
N ALA A 88 3.05 -21.18 9.85
CA ALA A 88 1.99 -21.29 10.84
C ALA A 88 0.89 -22.30 10.44
N GLY A 89 0.62 -22.43 9.14
CA GLY A 89 -0.30 -23.44 8.60
C GLY A 89 0.22 -24.87 8.73
N GLN A 90 1.53 -25.08 8.54
CA GLN A 90 2.17 -26.39 8.69
C GLN A 90 2.23 -26.80 10.17
N LEU A 91 2.68 -25.90 11.06
CA LEU A 91 2.71 -26.16 12.50
C LEU A 91 1.31 -26.47 13.06
N ARG A 92 0.26 -25.78 12.62
CA ARG A 92 -1.12 -26.08 13.04
C ARG A 92 -1.56 -27.49 12.64
N ARG A 93 -1.15 -27.97 11.46
CA ARG A 93 -1.46 -29.33 10.98
C ARG A 93 -0.67 -30.39 11.74
N GLU A 94 0.57 -30.11 12.11
CA GLU A 94 1.38 -31.02 12.92
C GLU A 94 0.82 -31.13 14.34
N VAL A 95 0.48 -30.00 14.98
CA VAL A 95 -0.16 -29.99 16.29
C VAL A 95 -1.51 -30.71 16.26
N SER A 96 -2.31 -30.57 15.20
CA SER A 96 -3.59 -31.29 15.09
C SER A 96 -3.40 -32.80 14.90
N LYS A 97 -2.38 -33.22 14.14
CA LYS A 97 -2.04 -34.64 13.97
C LYS A 97 -1.57 -35.26 15.29
N LEU A 98 -0.65 -34.60 15.98
CA LEU A 98 -0.14 -35.05 17.29
C LEU A 98 -1.26 -35.13 18.34
N ARG A 99 -2.18 -34.16 18.37
CA ARG A 99 -3.37 -34.22 19.26
C ARG A 99 -4.33 -35.35 18.91
N THR A 100 -4.47 -35.68 17.62
CA THR A 100 -5.35 -36.76 17.16
C THR A 100 -4.73 -38.13 17.46
N GLU A 101 -3.42 -38.27 17.29
CA GLU A 101 -2.68 -39.49 17.65
C GLU A 101 -2.62 -39.69 19.16
N SER A 102 -2.46 -38.62 19.96
CA SER A 102 -2.44 -38.69 21.43
C SER A 102 -3.80 -39.04 22.07
N ARG A 103 -4.91 -38.96 21.32
CA ARG A 103 -6.23 -39.38 21.80
C ARG A 103 -6.47 -40.89 21.70
N LYS A 104 -5.78 -41.59 20.79
CA LYS A 104 -5.99 -43.03 20.56
C LYS A 104 -5.54 -43.96 21.70
N PRO A 105 -4.48 -43.69 22.50
CA PRO A 105 -4.05 -44.63 23.54
C PRO A 105 -4.91 -44.57 24.82
N ASN A 106 -5.55 -43.43 25.10
CA ASN A 106 -6.28 -43.24 26.36
C ASN A 106 -7.71 -43.80 26.32
N ASP A 107 -8.34 -43.88 25.15
CA ASP A 107 -9.70 -44.43 25.03
C ASP A 107 -9.72 -45.97 25.15
N GLU A 108 -8.66 -46.67 24.72
CA GLU A 108 -8.57 -48.13 24.89
C GLU A 108 -8.42 -48.53 26.36
N VAL A 109 -7.68 -47.75 27.16
CA VAL A 109 -7.51 -48.04 28.59
C VAL A 109 -8.78 -47.69 29.39
N LEU A 110 -9.50 -46.62 29.03
CA LEU A 110 -10.79 -46.31 29.64
C LEU A 110 -11.86 -47.36 29.31
N ALA A 111 -11.90 -47.85 28.07
CA ALA A 111 -12.83 -48.89 27.67
C ALA A 111 -12.58 -50.23 28.39
N LEU A 112 -11.30 -50.54 28.67
CA LEU A 112 -10.94 -51.72 29.48
C LEU A 112 -11.33 -51.56 30.96
N LEU A 113 -11.28 -50.34 31.51
CA LEU A 113 -11.70 -50.06 32.89
C LEU A 113 -13.24 -50.04 33.06
N GLU A 114 -13.98 -49.53 32.08
CA GLU A 114 -15.45 -49.52 32.10
C GLU A 114 -16.06 -50.92 31.86
N GLY A 115 -15.39 -51.76 31.06
CA GLY A 115 -15.80 -53.15 30.82
C GLY A 115 -15.60 -54.08 32.02
N ASP A 116 -14.63 -53.78 32.90
CA ASP A 116 -14.33 -54.58 34.10
C ASP A 116 -15.16 -54.14 35.34
N GLY A 117 -15.75 -52.93 35.30
CA GLY A 117 -16.56 -52.36 36.38
C GLY A 117 -18.07 -52.67 36.33
N ALA A 118 -18.59 -53.21 35.22
CA ALA A 118 -20.03 -53.42 35.01
C ALA A 118 -20.56 -54.81 35.46
N THR A 119 -19.72 -55.64 36.07
CA THR A 119 -20.03 -57.05 36.42
C THR A 119 -19.93 -57.37 37.91
N ARG A 120 -20.13 -56.38 38.80
CA ARG A 120 -20.30 -56.63 40.24
C ARG A 120 -21.50 -55.91 40.82
#